data_AF-A0A3R9MCN9-F1
#
_entry.id   AF-A0A3R9MCN9-F1
#
_cell.length_a   1.000
_cell.length_b   1.000
_cell.length_c   1.000
_cell.angle_alpha   90.00
_cell.angle_beta   90.00
_cell.angle_gamma   90.00
#
_symmetry.space_group_name_H-M   'P 1'
#
loop_
_entity.id
_entity.type
_entity.pdbx_description
1 polymer ?
#
loop_
_entity_poly.entity_id
_entity_poly.type
_entity_poly.pdbx_seq_one_letter_code
_entity_poly.pdbx_strand_id
1 'polypeptide(L)'
;MVAGDRFSDENGVRINRLGITDPQQLAQAETDSSLLRLQRLNLQGGIPGGRYDHAHLKQVHQKLFEGVYPWAGETRADREFQGHKPTYVTGFKETMTYAPYKEIEPRLNAIGEQLGKENYLKGLSEEKFAERAAYYLDQYNHTHAFRDGNGRTLQATFVQLGKEAGYQVDFARIDPATLNRARDLAMVRPHAPEEAAKNLQALKAMFEQVISPAPGLEAERVRDPSQARPLTGLSPEMKAMDTRRELEVTGYRVMDIVANMPGAGNYEKGVAVGKGVEATNLNPTAIQAHLSQFEQAAEKIARHPALQGPDARQDQTDARRFREAAGQVSAIARQQGLEQQSQRATAAEAPTHERAQAAFGVAATQLARALREHGEPLAAARLQETIRHVDRNPYLGGLNRENVGRAIETAERLPALHNSRPLEELRQAVTVLQLPLPAAERQSAGPARADRGAEQLER
;
A
#
# COMPACT_ATOMS: atom_id res chain seq x y z
N MET A 1 -17.52 19.10 15.19
CA MET A 1 -16.16 19.38 14.69
C MET A 1 -15.22 18.35 15.30
N VAL A 2 -14.35 17.71 14.51
CA VAL A 2 -13.23 16.98 15.09
C VAL A 2 -12.23 18.05 15.51
N ALA A 3 -12.16 18.35 16.81
CA ALA A 3 -11.15 19.28 17.32
C ALA A 3 -9.76 18.76 16.91
N GLY A 4 -8.98 19.59 16.22
CA GLY A 4 -7.62 19.25 15.79
C GLY A 4 -7.51 18.46 14.49
N ASP A 5 -8.55 18.40 13.63
CA ASP A 5 -8.31 17.98 12.25
C ASP A 5 -7.44 19.06 11.58
N ARG A 6 -6.21 18.72 11.19
CA ARG A 6 -5.24 19.68 10.62
C ARG A 6 -5.63 20.11 9.19
N PHE A 7 -6.88 19.86 8.79
CA PHE A 7 -7.45 20.20 7.49
C PHE A 7 -8.46 21.33 7.59
N SER A 8 -8.91 21.69 8.80
CA SER A 8 -9.90 22.72 9.03
C SER A 8 -9.33 23.85 9.90
N ASP A 9 -9.91 25.03 9.75
CA ASP A 9 -9.65 26.17 10.62
C ASP A 9 -10.34 26.00 11.99
N GLU A 10 -10.18 27.01 12.85
CA GLU A 10 -10.79 27.09 14.18
C GLU A 10 -12.33 27.01 14.18
N ASN A 11 -12.98 27.31 13.05
CA ASN A 11 -14.43 27.27 12.88
C ASN A 11 -14.91 25.96 12.25
N GLY A 12 -13.99 25.02 11.95
CA GLY A 12 -14.31 23.73 11.33
C GLY A 12 -14.55 23.81 9.82
N VAL A 13 -14.16 24.92 9.20
CA VAL A 13 -14.20 25.10 7.75
C VAL A 13 -12.88 24.63 7.16
N ARG A 14 -12.91 23.92 6.03
CA ARG A 14 -11.69 23.32 5.47
C ARG A 14 -10.76 24.43 5.03
N ILE A 15 -9.49 24.33 5.40
CA ILE A 15 -8.43 25.26 4.95
C ILE A 15 -8.42 25.24 3.43
N ASN A 16 -8.66 26.39 2.82
CA ASN A 16 -8.86 26.54 1.38
C ASN A 16 -8.11 27.76 0.82
N ARG A 17 -7.78 27.72 -0.47
CA ARG A 17 -7.07 28.78 -1.21
C ARG A 17 -7.93 30.00 -1.48
N LEU A 18 -9.24 29.90 -1.30
CA LEU A 18 -10.22 30.92 -1.64
C LEU A 18 -10.48 31.89 -0.46
N GLY A 19 -9.95 31.59 0.72
CA GLY A 19 -10.21 32.37 1.94
C GLY A 19 -11.66 32.29 2.42
N ILE A 20 -12.44 31.30 1.97
CA ILE A 20 -13.84 31.15 2.33
C ILE A 20 -13.94 30.58 3.75
N THR A 21 -14.66 31.26 4.63
CA THR A 21 -14.90 30.84 6.03
C THR A 21 -16.32 30.34 6.27
N ASP A 22 -17.22 30.46 5.29
CA ASP A 22 -18.56 29.87 5.35
C ASP A 22 -18.56 28.44 4.77
N PRO A 23 -19.03 27.42 5.51
CA PRO A 23 -18.96 26.04 5.06
C PRO A 23 -19.86 25.73 3.85
N GLN A 24 -20.98 26.43 3.68
CA GLN A 24 -21.88 26.21 2.55
C GLN A 24 -21.31 26.84 1.27
N GLN A 25 -20.79 28.06 1.35
CA GLN A 25 -20.10 28.72 0.25
C GLN A 25 -18.87 27.93 -0.18
N LEU A 26 -18.11 27.36 0.76
CA LEU A 26 -16.96 26.53 0.42
C LEU A 26 -17.39 25.25 -0.29
N ALA A 27 -18.44 24.57 0.19
CA ALA A 27 -18.96 23.37 -0.45
C ALA A 27 -19.45 23.64 -1.89
N GLN A 28 -20.11 24.77 -2.11
CA GLN A 28 -20.53 25.21 -3.44
C GLN A 28 -19.32 25.49 -4.36
N ALA A 29 -18.37 26.32 -3.90
CA ALA A 29 -17.18 26.66 -4.67
C ALA A 29 -16.30 25.44 -5.00
N GLU A 30 -16.18 24.50 -4.05
CA GLU A 30 -15.50 23.22 -4.26
C GLU A 30 -16.20 22.37 -5.32
N THR A 31 -17.53 22.28 -5.26
CA THR A 31 -18.34 21.55 -6.23
C THR A 31 -18.18 22.12 -7.63
N ASP A 32 -18.35 23.43 -7.79
CA ASP A 32 -18.25 24.12 -9.09
C ASP A 32 -16.86 23.95 -9.73
N SER A 33 -15.80 24.13 -8.93
CA SER A 33 -14.43 23.94 -9.41
C SER A 33 -14.14 22.48 -9.77
N SER A 34 -14.51 21.53 -8.89
CA SER A 34 -14.15 20.12 -9.05
C SER A 34 -14.92 19.40 -10.15
N LEU A 35 -16.19 19.77 -10.41
CA LEU A 35 -16.98 19.17 -11.50
C LEU A 35 -16.43 19.55 -12.88
N LEU A 36 -16.07 20.81 -13.09
CA LEU A 36 -15.42 21.26 -14.32
C LEU A 36 -14.07 20.55 -14.54
N ARG A 37 -13.29 20.39 -13.48
CA ARG A 37 -12.01 19.68 -13.51
C ARG A 37 -12.18 18.18 -13.77
N LEU A 38 -13.19 17.55 -13.18
CA LEU A 38 -13.56 16.15 -13.43
C LEU A 38 -13.91 15.93 -14.90
N GLN A 39 -14.79 16.76 -15.46
CA GLN A 39 -15.16 16.68 -16.86
C GLN A 39 -13.93 16.81 -17.78
N ARG A 40 -13.08 17.81 -17.51
CA ARG A 40 -11.84 18.02 -18.27
C ARG A 40 -10.89 16.82 -18.18
N LEU A 41 -10.70 16.27 -16.98
CA LEU A 41 -9.84 15.11 -16.75
C LEU A 41 -10.35 13.88 -17.51
N ASN A 42 -11.67 13.63 -17.46
CA ASN A 42 -12.29 12.51 -18.17
C ASN A 42 -12.15 12.65 -19.70
N LEU A 43 -12.33 13.87 -20.24
CA LEU A 43 -12.11 14.15 -21.67
C LEU A 43 -10.66 13.89 -22.10
N GLN A 44 -9.69 14.20 -21.24
CA GLN A 44 -8.27 13.92 -21.46
C GLN A 44 -7.91 12.44 -21.33
N GLY A 45 -8.85 11.59 -20.88
CA GLY A 45 -8.61 10.17 -20.65
C GLY A 45 -7.98 9.85 -19.30
N GLY A 46 -7.97 10.80 -18.36
CA GLY A 46 -7.43 10.60 -17.01
C GLY A 46 -5.96 11.02 -16.84
N ILE A 47 -5.29 10.46 -15.83
CA ILE A 47 -3.86 10.70 -15.59
C ILE A 47 -3.05 9.58 -16.27
N PRO A 48 -2.21 9.91 -17.28
CA PRO A 48 -1.52 8.89 -18.08
C PRO A 48 -0.45 8.15 -17.28
N GLY A 49 -0.27 6.86 -17.57
CA GLY A 49 0.80 6.03 -17.01
C GLY A 49 0.64 5.64 -15.53
N GLY A 50 -0.51 5.96 -14.92
CA GLY A 50 -0.81 5.57 -13.54
C GLY A 50 -1.06 4.07 -13.40
N ARG A 51 -0.67 3.48 -12.25
CA ARG A 51 -0.93 2.06 -11.91
C ARG A 51 -2.07 1.88 -10.92
N TYR A 52 -2.89 2.93 -10.78
CA TYR A 52 -3.99 2.98 -9.79
C TYR A 52 -3.49 2.81 -8.35
N ASP A 53 -2.21 3.09 -8.11
CA ASP A 53 -1.56 3.03 -6.81
C ASP A 53 -1.66 4.38 -6.07
N HIS A 54 -1.00 4.48 -4.92
CA HIS A 54 -0.99 5.69 -4.09
C HIS A 54 -0.63 6.95 -4.91
N ALA A 55 0.44 6.87 -5.70
CA ALA A 55 0.92 7.98 -6.51
C ALA A 55 -0.10 8.39 -7.57
N HIS A 56 -0.80 7.43 -8.19
CA HIS A 56 -1.84 7.73 -9.17
C HIS A 56 -3.03 8.45 -8.53
N LEU A 57 -3.57 7.92 -7.42
CA LEU A 57 -4.73 8.54 -6.76
C LEU A 57 -4.43 9.96 -6.25
N LYS A 58 -3.22 10.22 -5.74
CA LYS A 58 -2.79 11.57 -5.33
C LYS A 58 -2.86 12.55 -6.49
N GLN A 59 -2.39 12.16 -7.68
CA GLN A 59 -2.44 13.00 -8.87
C GLN A 59 -3.86 13.28 -9.34
N VAL A 60 -4.74 12.26 -9.33
CA VAL A 60 -6.16 12.45 -9.65
C VAL A 60 -6.79 13.44 -8.67
N HIS A 61 -6.62 13.23 -7.37
CA HIS A 61 -7.16 14.14 -6.35
C HIS A 61 -6.57 15.55 -6.49
N GLN A 62 -5.27 15.69 -6.73
CA GLN A 62 -4.64 16.99 -6.98
C GLN A 62 -5.30 17.72 -8.16
N LYS A 63 -5.48 17.06 -9.31
CA LYS A 63 -6.10 17.70 -10.48
C LYS A 63 -7.53 18.16 -10.25
N LEU A 64 -8.29 17.43 -9.45
CA LEU A 64 -9.68 17.77 -9.12
C LEU A 64 -9.78 18.94 -8.14
N PHE A 65 -8.85 19.03 -7.17
CA PHE A 65 -9.01 19.91 -6.01
C PHE A 65 -7.95 21.02 -5.87
N GLU A 66 -6.92 21.07 -6.73
CA GLU A 66 -5.82 22.07 -6.66
C GLU A 66 -6.28 23.53 -6.76
N GLY A 67 -7.48 23.78 -7.30
CA GLY A 67 -8.08 25.10 -7.35
C GLY A 67 -8.68 25.58 -6.02
N VAL A 68 -9.02 24.65 -5.12
CA VAL A 68 -9.76 24.95 -3.86
C VAL A 68 -8.89 24.68 -2.65
N TYR A 69 -8.17 23.55 -2.63
CA TYR A 69 -7.44 23.12 -1.44
C TYR A 69 -5.92 23.27 -1.60
N PRO A 70 -5.21 23.82 -0.60
CA PRO A 70 -3.76 23.81 -0.59
C PRO A 70 -3.21 22.39 -0.47
N TRP A 71 -3.94 21.51 0.22
CA TRP A 71 -3.63 20.09 0.42
C TRP A 71 -4.14 19.17 -0.70
N ALA A 72 -4.49 19.70 -1.87
CA ALA A 72 -4.94 18.87 -2.97
C ALA A 72 -3.86 17.87 -3.40
N GLY A 73 -4.13 16.59 -3.18
CA GLY A 73 -3.19 15.49 -3.46
C GLY A 73 -2.47 14.99 -2.22
N GLU A 74 -2.56 15.69 -1.08
CA GLU A 74 -2.19 15.14 0.23
C GLU A 74 -3.28 14.15 0.69
N THR A 75 -2.84 13.01 1.19
CA THR A 75 -3.71 12.04 1.86
C THR A 75 -3.97 12.49 3.30
N ARG A 76 -4.97 11.88 3.95
CA ARG A 76 -5.19 12.10 5.39
C ARG A 76 -4.06 11.55 6.28
N ALA A 77 -3.15 10.74 5.72
CA ALA A 77 -1.95 10.29 6.42
C ALA A 77 -0.99 11.45 6.70
N ASP A 78 -0.85 12.37 5.73
CA ASP A 78 0.08 13.51 5.79
C ASP A 78 -0.24 14.47 6.96
N ARG A 79 -1.43 14.33 7.54
CA ARG A 79 -1.95 15.15 8.64
C ARG A 79 -2.52 14.34 9.80
N GLU A 80 -2.15 13.05 9.88
CA GLU A 80 -2.44 12.14 10.98
C GLU A 80 -3.93 12.01 11.33
N PHE A 81 -4.81 12.04 10.32
CA PHE A 81 -6.26 12.01 10.54
C PHE A 81 -6.84 10.61 10.33
N GLN A 82 -7.38 10.04 11.42
CA GLN A 82 -8.18 8.83 11.39
C GLN A 82 -9.64 9.19 11.10
N GLY A 83 -10.23 8.59 10.07
CA GLY A 83 -11.58 8.92 9.64
C GLY A 83 -12.61 7.87 10.05
N HIS A 84 -13.77 8.35 10.48
CA HIS A 84 -14.94 7.56 10.82
C HIS A 84 -16.20 8.22 10.24
N LYS A 85 -17.21 7.42 9.90
CA LYS A 85 -18.50 7.90 9.40
C LYS A 85 -19.63 7.06 10.02
N PRO A 86 -20.66 7.68 10.62
CA PRO A 86 -21.86 6.95 11.02
C PRO A 86 -22.65 6.52 9.78
N THR A 87 -23.29 5.35 9.86
CA THR A 87 -24.22 4.85 8.86
C THR A 87 -25.43 4.19 9.50
N TYR A 88 -26.50 4.10 8.73
CA TYR A 88 -27.78 3.48 9.12
C TYR A 88 -28.25 2.46 8.07
N VAL A 89 -27.33 2.00 7.20
CA VAL A 89 -27.69 1.20 6.02
C VAL A 89 -28.31 -0.16 6.38
N THR A 90 -28.00 -0.67 7.57
CA THR A 90 -28.54 -1.91 8.16
C THR A 90 -29.78 -1.68 9.02
N GLY A 91 -30.27 -0.44 9.14
CA GLY A 91 -31.40 -0.06 9.99
C GLY A 91 -31.02 0.37 11.41
N PHE A 92 -29.77 0.15 11.82
CA PHE A 92 -29.23 0.59 13.10
C PHE A 92 -28.01 1.48 12.90
N LYS A 93 -27.67 2.30 13.92
CA LYS A 93 -26.49 3.16 13.87
C LYS A 93 -25.23 2.31 13.98
N GLU A 94 -24.44 2.28 12.92
CA GLU A 94 -23.10 1.69 12.91
C GLU A 94 -22.04 2.76 12.65
N THR A 95 -20.80 2.52 13.11
CA THR A 95 -19.66 3.38 12.79
C THR A 95 -18.77 2.68 11.78
N MET A 96 -18.72 3.21 10.55
CA MET A 96 -17.72 2.79 9.58
C MET A 96 -16.40 3.46 9.91
N THR A 97 -15.37 2.68 10.17
CA THR A 97 -14.01 3.18 10.32
C THR A 97 -13.29 3.00 8.98
N TYR A 98 -12.61 4.05 8.53
CA TYR A 98 -11.75 3.93 7.35
C TYR A 98 -10.43 3.27 7.74
N ALA A 99 -9.65 2.82 6.76
CA ALA A 99 -8.36 2.21 7.02
C ALA A 99 -7.48 3.05 7.98
N PRO A 100 -6.57 2.44 8.76
CA PRO A 100 -5.58 3.19 9.53
C PRO A 100 -4.84 4.19 8.63
N TYR A 101 -4.78 5.46 9.02
CA TYR A 101 -4.20 6.50 8.14
C TYR A 101 -2.75 6.19 7.75
N LYS A 102 -1.98 5.58 8.65
CA LYS A 102 -0.57 5.18 8.42
C LYS A 102 -0.41 4.14 7.32
N GLU A 103 -1.50 3.51 6.90
CA GLU A 103 -1.48 2.42 5.92
C GLU A 103 -2.11 2.80 4.59
N ILE A 104 -2.49 4.05 4.38
CA ILE A 104 -3.11 4.48 3.12
C ILE A 104 -2.20 4.16 1.94
N GLU A 105 -0.92 4.53 2.02
CA GLU A 105 0.05 4.24 0.98
C GLU A 105 0.21 2.74 0.68
N PRO A 106 0.60 1.87 1.65
CA PRO A 106 0.78 0.45 1.37
C PRO A 106 -0.52 -0.22 0.90
N ARG A 107 -1.69 0.19 1.38
CA ARG A 107 -2.98 -0.35 0.92
C ARG A 107 -3.28 0.04 -0.52
N LEU A 108 -3.14 1.32 -0.89
CA LEU A 108 -3.37 1.75 -2.27
C LEU A 108 -2.38 1.09 -3.24
N ASN A 109 -1.13 0.89 -2.82
CA ASN A 109 -0.14 0.17 -3.62
C ASN A 109 -0.52 -1.30 -3.80
N ALA A 110 -0.93 -2.00 -2.73
CA ALA A 110 -1.40 -3.38 -2.82
C ALA A 110 -2.64 -3.53 -3.74
N ILE A 111 -3.57 -2.57 -3.68
CA ILE A 111 -4.75 -2.55 -4.57
C ILE A 111 -4.31 -2.38 -6.04
N GLY A 112 -3.43 -1.41 -6.34
CA GLY A 112 -2.91 -1.18 -7.69
C GLY A 112 -2.11 -2.37 -8.24
N GLU A 113 -1.30 -3.03 -7.40
CA GLU A 113 -0.57 -4.24 -7.78
C GLU A 113 -1.49 -5.42 -8.09
N GLN A 114 -2.52 -5.65 -7.27
CA GLN A 114 -3.52 -6.68 -7.52
C GLN A 114 -4.27 -6.39 -8.84
N LEU A 115 -4.66 -5.14 -9.06
CA LEU A 115 -5.32 -4.71 -10.30
C LEU A 115 -4.42 -4.93 -11.53
N GLY A 116 -3.12 -4.67 -11.41
CA GLY A 116 -2.13 -4.94 -12.46
C GLY A 116 -1.97 -6.44 -12.77
N LYS A 117 -2.05 -7.32 -11.76
CA LYS A 117 -2.06 -8.79 -11.96
C LYS A 117 -3.28 -9.23 -12.78
N GLU A 118 -4.42 -8.57 -12.59
CA GLU A 118 -5.66 -8.79 -13.33
C GLU A 118 -5.75 -8.01 -14.66
N ASN A 119 -4.61 -7.56 -15.20
CA ASN A 119 -4.50 -6.80 -16.44
C ASN A 119 -5.40 -5.54 -16.50
N TYR A 120 -5.61 -4.89 -15.36
CA TYR A 120 -6.48 -3.72 -15.25
C TYR A 120 -7.90 -3.98 -15.82
N LEU A 121 -8.41 -5.20 -15.60
CA LEU A 121 -9.76 -5.65 -15.99
C LEU A 121 -10.00 -5.75 -17.51
N LYS A 122 -8.94 -5.70 -18.32
CA LYS A 122 -9.02 -5.93 -19.77
C LYS A 122 -9.41 -7.38 -20.10
N GLY A 123 -10.10 -7.55 -21.23
CA GLY A 123 -10.56 -8.86 -21.71
C GLY A 123 -11.72 -9.48 -20.91
N LEU A 124 -12.24 -8.80 -19.89
CA LEU A 124 -13.40 -9.27 -19.14
C LEU A 124 -14.70 -8.93 -19.87
N SER A 125 -15.71 -9.80 -19.74
CA SER A 125 -17.09 -9.48 -20.13
C SER A 125 -17.64 -8.34 -19.27
N GLU A 126 -18.73 -7.72 -19.71
CA GLU A 126 -19.36 -6.60 -19.00
C GLU A 126 -19.73 -6.98 -17.54
N GLU A 127 -20.34 -8.15 -17.37
CA GLU A 127 -20.69 -8.68 -16.04
C GLU A 127 -19.45 -8.88 -15.15
N LYS A 128 -18.37 -9.42 -15.72
CA LYS A 128 -17.13 -9.68 -14.96
C LYS A 128 -16.35 -8.40 -14.68
N PHE A 129 -16.40 -7.42 -15.58
CA PHE A 129 -15.91 -6.08 -15.31
C PHE A 129 -16.67 -5.46 -14.15
N ALA A 130 -18.02 -5.50 -14.15
CA ALA A 130 -18.83 -4.96 -13.06
C ALA A 130 -18.53 -5.62 -11.71
N GLU A 131 -18.43 -6.95 -11.68
CA GLU A 131 -18.09 -7.74 -10.49
C GLU A 131 -16.72 -7.33 -9.91
N ARG A 132 -15.69 -7.24 -10.75
CA ARG A 132 -14.34 -6.87 -10.29
C ARG A 132 -14.24 -5.39 -9.95
N ALA A 133 -14.84 -4.50 -10.73
CA ALA A 133 -14.87 -3.07 -10.46
C ALA A 133 -15.55 -2.79 -9.11
N ALA A 134 -16.64 -3.50 -8.77
CA ALA A 134 -17.29 -3.43 -7.47
C ALA A 134 -16.33 -3.77 -6.31
N TYR A 135 -15.55 -4.85 -6.45
CA TYR A 135 -14.55 -5.22 -5.46
C TYR A 135 -13.49 -4.11 -5.28
N TYR A 136 -12.90 -3.63 -6.36
CA TYR A 136 -11.86 -2.59 -6.26
C TYR A 136 -12.41 -1.27 -5.71
N LEU A 137 -13.63 -0.88 -6.10
CA LEU A 137 -14.25 0.33 -5.60
C LEU A 137 -14.45 0.24 -4.09
N ASP A 138 -14.88 -0.91 -3.57
CA ASP A 138 -15.00 -1.15 -2.14
C ASP A 138 -13.65 -1.03 -1.40
N GLN A 139 -12.58 -1.60 -1.96
CA GLN A 139 -11.22 -1.53 -1.37
C GLN A 139 -10.69 -0.09 -1.31
N TYR A 140 -10.83 0.67 -2.40
CA TYR A 140 -10.46 2.09 -2.41
C TYR A 140 -11.36 2.91 -1.47
N ASN A 141 -12.66 2.63 -1.45
CA ASN A 141 -13.64 3.31 -0.62
C ASN A 141 -13.36 3.13 0.87
N HIS A 142 -13.01 1.91 1.29
CA HIS A 142 -12.59 1.62 2.66
C HIS A 142 -11.26 2.29 3.03
N THR A 143 -10.31 2.33 2.08
CA THR A 143 -9.03 3.03 2.31
C THR A 143 -9.25 4.52 2.57
N HIS A 144 -10.20 5.13 1.83
CA HIS A 144 -10.66 6.51 2.04
C HIS A 144 -9.50 7.49 2.21
N ALA A 145 -8.65 7.56 1.18
CA ALA A 145 -7.30 8.10 1.29
C ALA A 145 -7.22 9.60 1.62
N PHE A 146 -8.23 10.38 1.25
CA PHE A 146 -8.20 11.84 1.35
C PHE A 146 -9.11 12.33 2.49
N ARG A 147 -8.93 13.58 2.91
CA ARG A 147 -9.81 14.20 3.91
C ARG A 147 -11.21 14.51 3.36
N ASP A 148 -11.27 14.94 2.12
CA ASP A 148 -12.51 15.19 1.37
C ASP A 148 -12.29 14.82 -0.09
N GLY A 149 -13.33 14.84 -0.92
CA GLY A 149 -13.19 14.62 -2.36
C GLY A 149 -13.04 13.17 -2.81
N ASN A 150 -12.97 12.20 -1.87
CA ASN A 150 -12.82 10.77 -2.16
C ASN A 150 -13.80 10.26 -3.23
N GLY A 151 -15.09 10.63 -3.17
CA GLY A 151 -16.08 10.20 -4.15
C GLY A 151 -15.74 10.58 -5.59
N ARG A 152 -15.40 11.87 -5.83
CA ARG A 152 -15.06 12.38 -7.17
C ARG A 152 -13.72 11.83 -7.66
N THR A 153 -12.75 11.64 -6.77
CA THR A 153 -11.49 10.98 -7.11
C THR A 153 -11.74 9.56 -7.59
N LEU A 154 -12.53 8.76 -6.86
CA LEU A 154 -12.84 7.39 -7.28
C LEU A 154 -13.67 7.35 -8.57
N GLN A 155 -14.63 8.26 -8.75
CA GLN A 155 -15.35 8.35 -10.02
C GLN A 155 -14.40 8.59 -11.20
N ALA A 156 -13.51 9.59 -11.12
CA ALA A 156 -12.50 9.84 -12.16
C ALA A 156 -11.62 8.61 -12.43
N THR A 157 -11.14 7.96 -11.36
CA THR A 157 -10.30 6.77 -11.45
C THR A 157 -11.02 5.60 -12.14
N PHE A 158 -12.29 5.35 -11.84
CA PHE A 158 -13.04 4.25 -12.45
C PHE A 158 -13.53 4.57 -13.86
N VAL A 159 -13.76 5.85 -14.19
CA VAL A 159 -13.99 6.30 -15.57
C VAL A 159 -12.75 6.01 -16.43
N GLN A 160 -11.56 6.36 -15.93
CA GLN A 160 -10.30 6.05 -16.61
C GLN A 160 -10.08 4.54 -16.75
N LEU A 161 -10.25 3.78 -15.65
CA LEU A 161 -10.09 2.32 -15.67
C LEU A 161 -11.01 1.65 -16.68
N GLY A 162 -12.28 2.04 -16.68
CA GLY A 162 -13.25 1.55 -17.65
C GLY A 162 -12.80 1.84 -19.06
N LYS A 163 -12.45 3.10 -19.37
CA LYS A 163 -12.01 3.49 -20.72
C LYS A 163 -10.81 2.66 -21.19
N GLU A 164 -9.82 2.47 -20.32
CA GLU A 164 -8.64 1.65 -20.61
C GLU A 164 -8.97 0.15 -20.77
N ALA A 165 -10.01 -0.35 -20.11
CA ALA A 165 -10.55 -1.70 -20.26
C ALA A 165 -11.56 -1.85 -21.42
N GLY A 166 -11.83 -0.77 -22.16
CA GLY A 166 -12.80 -0.75 -23.27
C GLY A 166 -14.25 -0.59 -22.83
N TYR A 167 -14.52 -0.08 -21.65
CA TYR A 167 -15.87 0.25 -21.18
C TYR A 167 -16.04 1.75 -21.03
N GLN A 168 -17.25 2.24 -21.25
CA GLN A 168 -17.68 3.54 -20.73
C GLN A 168 -18.20 3.30 -19.31
N VAL A 169 -17.90 4.22 -18.39
CA VAL A 169 -18.45 4.24 -17.03
C VAL A 169 -19.03 5.63 -16.84
N ASP A 170 -20.34 5.71 -16.59
CA ASP A 170 -21.05 6.97 -16.45
C ASP A 170 -21.83 7.01 -15.14
N PHE A 171 -21.18 7.53 -14.10
CA PHE A 171 -21.78 7.71 -12.77
C PHE A 171 -22.92 8.73 -12.75
N ALA A 172 -23.15 9.51 -13.81
CA ALA A 172 -24.34 10.37 -13.89
C ALA A 172 -25.63 9.57 -14.13
N ARG A 173 -25.52 8.29 -14.55
CA ARG A 173 -26.67 7.40 -14.76
C ARG A 173 -27.25 6.81 -13.47
N ILE A 174 -26.62 7.03 -12.33
CA ILE A 174 -27.11 6.54 -11.04
C ILE A 174 -27.37 7.68 -10.06
N ASP A 175 -28.46 7.54 -9.30
CA ASP A 175 -28.78 8.44 -8.22
C ASP A 175 -27.67 8.43 -7.13
N PRO A 176 -27.19 9.60 -6.67
CA PRO A 176 -26.14 9.69 -5.66
C PRO A 176 -26.48 8.99 -4.34
N ALA A 177 -27.75 8.99 -3.90
CA ALA A 177 -28.14 8.32 -2.66
C ALA A 177 -28.04 6.80 -2.81
N THR A 178 -28.40 6.26 -3.98
CA THR A 178 -28.21 4.84 -4.32
C THR A 178 -26.74 4.45 -4.29
N LEU A 179 -25.86 5.23 -4.94
CA LEU A 179 -24.41 4.99 -4.94
C LEU A 179 -23.83 5.01 -3.52
N ASN A 180 -24.21 6.02 -2.72
CA ASN A 180 -23.75 6.14 -1.33
C ASN A 180 -24.22 4.97 -0.48
N ARG A 181 -25.48 4.53 -0.64
CA ARG A 181 -26.03 3.37 0.06
C ARG A 181 -25.28 2.08 -0.31
N ALA A 182 -24.98 1.87 -1.58
CA ALA A 182 -24.24 0.68 -2.03
C ALA A 182 -22.81 0.64 -1.46
N ARG A 183 -22.12 1.80 -1.43
CA ARG A 183 -20.79 1.93 -0.82
C ARG A 183 -20.81 1.67 0.68
N ASP A 184 -21.79 2.22 1.38
CA ASP A 184 -21.93 2.04 2.82
C ASP A 184 -22.27 0.57 3.16
N LEU A 185 -23.14 -0.10 2.37
CA LEU A 185 -23.50 -1.51 2.57
C LEU A 185 -22.30 -2.44 2.38
N ALA A 186 -21.49 -2.22 1.34
CA ALA A 186 -20.24 -2.95 1.16
C ALA A 186 -19.26 -2.70 2.32
N MET A 187 -19.27 -1.48 2.87
CA MET A 187 -18.45 -1.13 4.02
C MET A 187 -18.77 -1.85 5.31
N VAL A 188 -20.05 -2.01 5.61
CA VAL A 188 -20.47 -2.65 6.85
C VAL A 188 -20.49 -4.18 6.77
N ARG A 189 -20.30 -4.80 5.59
CA ARG A 189 -20.21 -6.27 5.45
C ARG A 189 -21.25 -7.05 6.26
N PRO A 190 -22.56 -6.92 5.94
CA PRO A 190 -23.61 -7.63 6.67
C PRO A 190 -23.43 -9.15 6.63
N HIS A 191 -22.85 -9.69 5.55
CA HIS A 191 -22.63 -11.12 5.35
C HIS A 191 -21.19 -11.54 5.65
N ALA A 192 -21.02 -12.80 6.05
CA ALA A 192 -19.73 -13.40 6.36
C ALA A 192 -18.82 -13.54 5.12
N PRO A 193 -17.50 -13.75 5.29
CA PRO A 193 -16.55 -13.87 4.18
C PRO A 193 -16.91 -14.95 3.14
N GLU A 194 -17.53 -16.05 3.55
CA GLU A 194 -17.99 -17.12 2.65
C GLU A 194 -19.07 -16.64 1.67
N GLU A 195 -19.78 -15.57 2.05
CA GLU A 195 -20.83 -14.93 1.28
C GLU A 195 -20.43 -13.52 0.83
N ALA A 196 -19.12 -13.24 0.73
CA ALA A 196 -18.60 -11.90 0.43
C ALA A 196 -19.20 -11.25 -0.84
N ALA A 197 -19.60 -12.06 -1.83
CA ALA A 197 -20.30 -11.57 -3.02
C ALA A 197 -21.60 -10.81 -2.68
N LYS A 198 -22.34 -11.24 -1.65
CA LYS A 198 -23.57 -10.55 -1.21
C LYS A 198 -23.29 -9.14 -0.68
N ASN A 199 -22.15 -8.94 -0.02
CA ASN A 199 -21.72 -7.61 0.44
C ASN A 199 -21.45 -6.65 -0.72
N LEU A 200 -21.02 -7.17 -1.87
CA LEU A 200 -20.70 -6.38 -3.07
C LEU A 200 -21.86 -6.29 -4.07
N GLN A 201 -22.95 -7.03 -3.86
CA GLN A 201 -24.04 -7.14 -4.83
C GLN A 201 -24.63 -5.79 -5.23
N ALA A 202 -24.81 -4.88 -4.28
CA ALA A 202 -25.32 -3.54 -4.56
C ALA A 202 -24.34 -2.70 -5.40
N LEU A 203 -23.02 -2.87 -5.19
CA LEU A 203 -22.00 -2.21 -6.01
C LEU A 203 -21.90 -2.83 -7.40
N LYS A 204 -22.00 -4.16 -7.53
CA LYS A 204 -22.06 -4.84 -8.83
C LYS A 204 -23.26 -4.34 -9.64
N ALA A 205 -24.45 -4.34 -9.04
CA ALA A 205 -25.67 -3.84 -9.68
C ALA A 205 -25.59 -2.35 -10.05
N MET A 206 -24.86 -1.55 -9.28
CA MET A 206 -24.56 -0.17 -9.65
C MET A 206 -23.67 -0.11 -10.90
N PHE A 207 -22.58 -0.89 -10.95
CA PHE A 207 -21.72 -0.92 -12.13
C PHE A 207 -22.48 -1.39 -13.37
N GLU A 208 -23.30 -2.44 -13.28
CA GLU A 208 -24.16 -2.89 -14.39
C GLU A 208 -25.09 -1.79 -14.94
N GLN A 209 -25.47 -0.80 -14.12
CA GLN A 209 -26.27 0.34 -14.57
C GLN A 209 -25.44 1.46 -15.20
N VAL A 210 -24.20 1.66 -14.75
CA VAL A 210 -23.37 2.79 -15.18
C VAL A 210 -22.40 2.43 -16.30
N ILE A 211 -22.19 1.15 -16.59
CA ILE A 211 -21.28 0.72 -17.66
C ILE A 211 -21.99 0.49 -18.99
N SER A 212 -21.21 0.55 -20.06
CA SER A 212 -21.56 0.07 -21.40
C SER A 212 -20.27 -0.18 -22.21
N PRO A 213 -20.28 -1.04 -23.24
CA PRO A 213 -19.12 -1.20 -24.11
C PRO A 213 -18.72 0.14 -24.76
N ALA A 214 -17.44 0.50 -24.69
CA ALA A 214 -16.96 1.67 -25.42
C ALA A 214 -16.91 1.38 -26.93
N PRO A 215 -17.31 2.34 -27.79
CA PRO A 215 -17.32 2.14 -29.23
C PRO A 215 -15.90 2.12 -29.82
N GLY A 216 -15.76 1.48 -30.99
CA GLY A 216 -14.54 1.51 -31.80
C GLY A 216 -13.66 0.27 -31.68
N LEU A 217 -12.87 0.02 -32.72
CA LEU A 217 -12.03 -1.18 -32.88
C LEU A 217 -10.99 -1.33 -31.76
N GLU A 218 -10.42 -0.22 -31.27
CA GLU A 218 -9.46 -0.28 -30.16
C GLU A 218 -10.12 -0.77 -28.87
N ALA A 219 -11.33 -0.28 -28.58
CA ALA A 219 -12.10 -0.68 -27.42
C ALA A 219 -12.53 -2.15 -27.50
N GLU A 220 -12.96 -2.60 -28.68
CA GLU A 220 -13.26 -4.01 -28.95
C GLU A 220 -12.02 -4.90 -28.73
N ARG A 221 -10.86 -4.48 -29.26
CA ARG A 221 -9.60 -5.22 -29.10
C ARG A 221 -9.17 -5.35 -27.64
N VAL A 222 -9.35 -4.33 -26.80
CA VAL A 222 -9.00 -4.44 -25.36
C VAL A 222 -10.01 -5.24 -24.55
N ARG A 223 -11.26 -5.35 -25.02
CA ARG A 223 -12.29 -6.25 -24.43
C ARG A 223 -12.16 -7.70 -24.91
N ASP A 224 -11.37 -7.97 -25.93
CA ASP A 224 -11.20 -9.32 -26.46
C ASP A 224 -10.74 -10.29 -25.34
N PRO A 225 -11.39 -11.46 -25.18
CA PRO A 225 -11.05 -12.41 -24.13
C PRO A 225 -9.59 -12.89 -24.12
N SER A 226 -8.86 -12.78 -25.24
CA SER A 226 -7.41 -13.03 -25.29
C SER A 226 -6.59 -12.08 -24.42
N GLN A 227 -7.13 -10.91 -24.06
CA GLN A 227 -6.51 -9.97 -23.13
C GLN A 227 -6.74 -10.36 -21.66
N ALA A 228 -7.69 -11.25 -21.38
CA ALA A 228 -8.02 -11.63 -20.01
C ALA A 228 -6.85 -12.36 -19.37
N ARG A 229 -6.53 -11.99 -18.13
CA ARG A 229 -5.67 -12.79 -17.26
C ARG A 229 -6.55 -13.59 -16.29
N PRO A 230 -6.13 -14.79 -15.87
CA PRO A 230 -6.82 -15.51 -14.81
C PRO A 230 -6.96 -14.59 -13.60
N LEU A 231 -8.18 -14.52 -13.05
CA LEU A 231 -8.42 -13.82 -11.78
C LEU A 231 -7.66 -14.60 -10.71
N THR A 232 -6.45 -14.14 -10.39
CA THR A 232 -5.62 -14.76 -9.36
C THR A 232 -6.29 -14.54 -8.00
N GLY A 233 -6.08 -15.50 -7.08
CA GLY A 233 -6.46 -15.27 -5.70
C GLY A 233 -5.81 -13.99 -5.16
N LEU A 234 -6.48 -13.37 -4.18
CA LEU A 234 -5.98 -12.15 -3.54
C LEU A 234 -4.54 -12.33 -3.03
N SER A 235 -3.72 -11.30 -3.22
CA SER A 235 -2.38 -11.26 -2.64
C SER A 235 -2.43 -11.37 -1.11
N PRO A 236 -1.33 -11.79 -0.45
CA PRO A 236 -1.27 -11.81 1.02
C PRO A 236 -1.67 -10.49 1.67
N GLU A 237 -1.27 -9.36 1.07
CA GLU A 237 -1.59 -8.01 1.54
C GLU A 237 -3.09 -7.73 1.44
N MET A 238 -3.71 -8.05 0.29
CA MET A 238 -5.15 -7.88 0.09
C MET A 238 -5.96 -8.77 1.04
N LYS A 239 -5.52 -10.02 1.27
CA LYS A 239 -6.12 -10.91 2.27
C LYS A 239 -6.02 -10.33 3.68
N ALA A 240 -4.84 -9.84 4.07
CA ALA A 240 -4.64 -9.21 5.37
C ALA A 240 -5.51 -7.96 5.57
N MET A 241 -5.72 -7.17 4.51
CA MET A 241 -6.65 -6.04 4.52
C MET A 241 -8.09 -6.49 4.76
N ASP A 242 -8.55 -7.51 4.02
CA ASP A 242 -9.91 -8.04 4.15
C ASP A 242 -10.17 -8.69 5.50
N THR A 243 -9.23 -9.48 6.02
CA THR A 243 -9.30 -10.11 7.34
C THR A 243 -9.32 -9.07 8.45
N ARG A 244 -8.50 -8.03 8.37
CA ARG A 244 -8.48 -6.98 9.41
C ARG A 244 -9.75 -6.14 9.41
N ARG A 245 -10.31 -5.86 8.24
CA ARG A 245 -11.61 -5.19 8.14
C ARG A 245 -12.75 -6.05 8.69
N GLU A 246 -12.69 -7.37 8.50
CA GLU A 246 -13.64 -8.29 9.11
C GLU A 246 -13.58 -8.25 10.64
N LEU A 247 -12.38 -8.26 11.21
CA LEU A 247 -12.16 -8.09 12.66
C LEU A 247 -12.76 -6.77 13.16
N GLU A 248 -12.54 -5.68 12.44
CA GLU A 248 -13.04 -4.35 12.83
C GLU A 248 -14.57 -4.29 12.85
N VAL A 249 -15.20 -4.64 11.73
CA VAL A 249 -16.66 -4.56 11.57
C VAL A 249 -17.36 -5.42 12.62
N THR A 250 -16.95 -6.68 12.75
CA THR A 250 -17.58 -7.62 13.68
C THR A 250 -17.22 -7.30 15.13
N GLY A 251 -16.01 -6.78 15.38
CA GLY A 251 -15.54 -6.41 16.70
C GLY A 251 -16.32 -5.25 17.32
N TYR A 252 -16.69 -4.23 16.53
CA TYR A 252 -17.55 -3.16 17.04
C TYR A 252 -18.98 -3.64 17.31
N ARG A 253 -19.51 -4.57 16.52
CA ARG A 253 -20.81 -5.19 16.84
C ARG A 253 -20.75 -6.02 18.11
N VAL A 254 -19.69 -6.83 18.29
CA VAL A 254 -19.46 -7.59 19.54
C VAL A 254 -19.28 -6.67 20.74
N MET A 255 -18.56 -5.55 20.59
CA MET A 255 -18.49 -4.49 21.61
C MET A 255 -19.88 -4.03 22.01
N ASP A 256 -20.72 -3.64 21.05
CA ASP A 256 -22.06 -3.10 21.31
C ASP A 256 -22.94 -4.15 22.00
N ILE A 257 -22.93 -5.40 21.52
CA ILE A 257 -23.69 -6.49 22.13
C ILE A 257 -23.26 -6.69 23.59
N VAL A 258 -21.94 -6.82 23.84
CA VAL A 258 -21.42 -7.07 25.19
C VAL A 258 -21.68 -5.89 26.13
N ALA A 259 -21.53 -4.65 25.64
CA ALA A 259 -21.73 -3.45 26.43
C ALA A 259 -23.19 -3.29 26.89
N ASN A 260 -24.14 -3.76 26.09
CA ASN A 260 -25.58 -3.69 26.37
C ASN A 260 -26.13 -4.93 27.09
N MET A 261 -25.31 -5.94 27.37
CA MET A 261 -25.76 -7.10 28.17
C MET A 261 -26.02 -6.72 29.63
N PRO A 262 -27.11 -7.22 30.26
CA PRO A 262 -27.34 -7.04 31.70
C PRO A 262 -26.22 -7.65 32.56
N GLY A 263 -25.85 -6.94 33.64
CA GLY A 263 -24.88 -7.42 34.63
C GLY A 263 -23.71 -6.45 34.85
N ALA A 264 -23.17 -6.46 36.06
CA ALA A 264 -22.10 -5.55 36.46
C ALA A 264 -20.83 -5.77 35.62
N GLY A 265 -20.23 -4.67 35.15
CA GLY A 265 -18.97 -4.69 34.39
C GLY A 265 -19.09 -4.99 32.90
N ASN A 266 -20.31 -5.20 32.38
CA ASN A 266 -20.50 -5.56 30.97
C ASN A 266 -20.24 -4.40 30.02
N TYR A 267 -20.69 -3.19 30.39
CA TYR A 267 -20.40 -1.96 29.67
C TYR A 267 -18.88 -1.78 29.49
N GLU A 268 -18.13 -1.86 30.59
CA GLU A 268 -16.67 -1.70 30.59
C GLU A 268 -15.98 -2.79 29.77
N LYS A 269 -16.46 -4.04 29.84
CA LYS A 269 -15.94 -5.15 29.02
C LYS A 269 -16.17 -4.91 27.54
N GLY A 270 -17.36 -4.45 27.15
CA GLY A 270 -17.67 -4.10 25.76
C GLY A 270 -16.77 -2.97 25.27
N VAL A 271 -16.70 -1.86 26.01
CA VAL A 271 -15.79 -0.73 25.70
C VAL A 271 -14.34 -1.19 25.55
N ALA A 272 -13.89 -2.11 26.40
CA ALA A 272 -12.54 -2.64 26.32
C ALA A 272 -12.31 -3.52 25.07
N VAL A 273 -13.32 -4.26 24.58
CA VAL A 273 -13.27 -4.93 23.27
C VAL A 273 -13.09 -3.89 22.17
N GLY A 274 -13.90 -2.82 22.16
CA GLY A 274 -13.79 -1.74 21.17
C GLY A 274 -12.41 -1.10 21.12
N LYS A 275 -11.83 -0.78 22.29
CA LYS A 275 -10.46 -0.26 22.40
C LYS A 275 -9.41 -1.23 21.86
N GLY A 276 -9.57 -2.53 22.15
CA GLY A 276 -8.68 -3.55 21.60
C GLY A 276 -8.78 -3.65 20.08
N VAL A 277 -10.00 -3.55 19.52
CA VAL A 277 -10.25 -3.59 18.08
C VAL A 277 -9.59 -2.38 17.41
N GLU A 278 -9.78 -1.18 17.96
CA GLU A 278 -9.14 0.04 17.49
C GLU A 278 -7.60 -0.09 17.52
N ALA A 279 -7.03 -0.53 18.65
CA ALA A 279 -5.59 -0.73 18.80
C ALA A 279 -5.04 -1.76 17.79
N THR A 280 -5.76 -2.86 17.58
CA THR A 280 -5.39 -3.91 16.60
C THR A 280 -5.50 -3.40 15.17
N ASN A 281 -6.51 -2.57 14.87
CA ASN A 281 -6.65 -2.02 13.55
C ASN A 281 -5.48 -1.09 13.22
N LEU A 282 -5.15 -0.17 14.14
CA LEU A 282 -4.03 0.76 14.02
C LEU A 282 -2.65 0.06 14.00
N ASN A 283 -2.53 -1.05 14.73
CA ASN A 283 -1.33 -1.88 14.77
C ASN A 283 -1.72 -3.37 14.90
N PRO A 284 -1.61 -4.18 13.83
CA PRO A 284 -2.00 -5.59 13.85
C PRO A 284 -1.33 -6.42 14.94
N THR A 285 -0.12 -6.05 15.39
CA THR A 285 0.58 -6.78 16.45
C THR A 285 -0.07 -6.64 17.82
N ALA A 286 -0.88 -5.59 18.04
CA ALA A 286 -1.62 -5.39 19.29
C ALA A 286 -2.63 -6.51 19.58
N ILE A 287 -3.05 -7.28 18.55
CA ILE A 287 -3.92 -8.46 18.73
C ILE A 287 -3.37 -9.44 19.76
N GLN A 288 -2.04 -9.52 19.94
CA GLN A 288 -1.42 -10.42 20.90
C GLN A 288 -1.82 -10.10 22.35
N ALA A 289 -2.06 -8.83 22.67
CA ALA A 289 -2.51 -8.37 23.98
C ALA A 289 -4.04 -8.50 24.16
N HIS A 290 -4.80 -8.56 23.06
CA HIS A 290 -6.27 -8.49 23.08
C HIS A 290 -6.96 -9.80 22.68
N LEU A 291 -6.26 -10.78 22.12
CA LEU A 291 -6.87 -12.00 21.58
C LEU A 291 -7.72 -12.74 22.60
N SER A 292 -7.20 -12.96 23.81
CA SER A 292 -7.96 -13.66 24.86
C SER A 292 -9.22 -12.88 25.25
N GLN A 293 -9.16 -11.56 25.29
CA GLN A 293 -10.32 -10.71 25.56
C GLN A 293 -11.37 -10.83 24.45
N PHE A 294 -10.94 -10.87 23.18
CA PHE A 294 -11.84 -11.03 22.04
C PHE A 294 -12.53 -12.40 22.06
N GLU A 295 -11.78 -13.46 22.32
CA GLU A 295 -12.30 -14.82 22.45
C GLU A 295 -13.33 -14.92 23.59
N GLN A 296 -13.03 -14.31 24.75
CA GLN A 296 -13.96 -14.27 25.88
C GLN A 296 -15.26 -13.51 25.54
N ALA A 297 -15.16 -12.39 24.83
CA ALA A 297 -16.33 -11.61 24.41
C ALA A 297 -17.22 -12.38 23.43
N ALA A 298 -16.62 -13.01 22.42
CA ALA A 298 -17.34 -13.85 21.47
C ALA A 298 -17.98 -15.08 22.16
N GLU A 299 -17.25 -15.76 23.04
CA GLU A 299 -17.76 -16.92 23.77
C GLU A 299 -18.91 -16.53 24.72
N LYS A 300 -18.83 -15.34 25.32
CA LYS A 300 -19.90 -14.82 26.17
C LYS A 300 -21.19 -14.66 25.39
N ILE A 301 -21.15 -14.11 24.17
CA ILE A 301 -22.32 -14.03 23.29
C ILE A 301 -22.79 -15.44 22.92
N ALA A 302 -21.86 -16.30 22.51
CA ALA A 302 -22.15 -17.66 22.06
C ALA A 302 -22.87 -18.50 23.12
N ARG A 303 -22.57 -18.31 24.41
CA ARG A 303 -23.17 -19.06 25.53
C ARG A 303 -24.36 -18.36 26.20
N HIS A 304 -24.67 -17.12 25.84
CA HIS A 304 -25.70 -16.36 26.55
C HIS A 304 -27.09 -16.94 26.27
N PRO A 305 -27.87 -17.37 27.30
CA PRO A 305 -29.16 -18.03 27.08
C PRO A 305 -30.17 -17.18 26.30
N ALA A 306 -30.20 -15.86 26.55
CA ALA A 306 -31.09 -14.95 25.84
C ALA A 306 -30.70 -14.71 24.37
N LEU A 307 -29.52 -15.17 23.93
CA LEU A 307 -29.02 -14.99 22.56
C LEU A 307 -29.03 -16.29 21.74
N GLN A 308 -29.81 -17.30 22.15
CA GLN A 308 -29.90 -18.60 21.44
C GLN A 308 -31.09 -18.69 20.46
N GLY A 309 -31.96 -17.67 20.43
CA GLY A 309 -33.18 -17.65 19.62
C GLY A 309 -33.00 -17.16 18.17
N PRO A 310 -34.04 -17.29 17.33
CA PRO A 310 -34.01 -16.80 15.95
C PRO A 310 -33.70 -15.30 15.85
N ASP A 311 -34.14 -14.51 16.82
CA ASP A 311 -33.93 -13.06 16.87
C ASP A 311 -32.46 -12.67 17.13
N ALA A 312 -31.66 -13.58 17.68
CA ALA A 312 -30.24 -13.36 18.01
C ALA A 312 -29.28 -14.02 17.00
N ARG A 313 -29.78 -14.53 15.86
CA ARG A 313 -28.94 -15.20 14.84
C ARG A 313 -27.82 -14.31 14.32
N GLN A 314 -28.08 -13.01 14.18
CA GLN A 314 -27.08 -12.05 13.72
C GLN A 314 -25.98 -11.87 14.78
N ASP A 315 -26.35 -11.68 16.05
CA ASP A 315 -25.40 -11.56 17.17
C ASP A 315 -24.50 -12.79 17.29
N GLN A 316 -25.09 -14.00 17.19
CA GLN A 316 -24.36 -15.26 17.17
C GLN A 316 -23.40 -15.36 15.98
N THR A 317 -23.85 -14.89 14.81
CA THR A 317 -23.05 -14.90 13.59
C THR A 317 -21.88 -13.92 13.69
N ASP A 318 -22.12 -12.69 14.15
CA ASP A 318 -21.06 -11.69 14.31
C ASP A 318 -20.05 -12.08 15.39
N ALA A 319 -20.49 -12.72 16.49
CA ALA A 319 -19.59 -13.28 17.50
C ALA A 319 -18.66 -14.37 16.93
N ARG A 320 -19.20 -15.28 16.10
CA ARG A 320 -18.41 -16.31 15.42
C ARG A 320 -17.40 -15.68 14.45
N ARG A 321 -17.88 -14.80 13.57
CA ARG A 321 -17.04 -14.10 12.58
C ARG A 321 -15.91 -13.31 13.26
N PHE A 322 -16.22 -12.62 14.36
CA PHE A 322 -15.25 -11.86 15.13
C PHE A 322 -14.14 -12.76 15.69
N ARG A 323 -14.51 -13.90 16.30
CA ARG A 323 -13.54 -14.87 16.83
C ARG A 323 -12.63 -15.42 15.73
N GLU A 324 -13.21 -15.81 14.60
CA GLU A 324 -12.45 -16.34 13.46
C GLU A 324 -11.50 -15.28 12.89
N ALA A 325 -11.98 -14.06 12.67
CA ALA A 325 -11.17 -12.94 12.21
C ALA A 325 -10.04 -12.60 13.19
N ALA A 326 -10.29 -12.62 14.50
CA ALA A 326 -9.27 -12.40 15.53
C ALA A 326 -8.15 -13.45 15.47
N GLY A 327 -8.51 -14.73 15.28
CA GLY A 327 -7.55 -15.81 15.08
C GLY A 327 -6.70 -15.61 13.82
N GLN A 328 -7.34 -15.23 12.71
CA GLN A 328 -6.65 -14.98 11.43
C GLN A 328 -5.72 -13.76 11.50
N VAL A 329 -6.16 -12.64 12.08
CA VAL A 329 -5.30 -11.45 12.29
C VAL A 329 -4.10 -11.80 13.16
N SER A 330 -4.30 -12.57 14.23
CA SER A 330 -3.21 -13.05 15.08
C SER A 330 -2.19 -13.90 14.33
N ALA A 331 -2.65 -14.83 13.48
CA ALA A 331 -1.77 -15.65 12.66
C ALA A 331 -0.95 -14.80 11.67
N ILE A 332 -1.60 -13.88 10.96
CA ILE A 332 -0.95 -12.97 10.00
C ILE A 332 0.08 -12.08 10.71
N ALA A 333 -0.27 -11.48 11.85
CA ALA A 333 0.64 -10.62 12.60
C ALA A 333 1.88 -11.37 13.09
N ARG A 334 1.74 -12.64 13.50
CA ARG A 334 2.89 -13.49 13.88
C ARG A 334 3.78 -13.79 12.69
N GLN A 335 3.20 -14.15 11.53
CA GLN A 335 3.96 -14.43 10.32
C GLN A 335 4.76 -13.20 9.87
N GLN A 336 4.13 -12.02 9.82
CA GLN A 336 4.81 -10.78 9.47
C GLN A 336 5.95 -10.44 10.44
N GLY A 337 5.77 -10.72 11.75
CA GLY A 337 6.84 -10.57 12.74
C GLY A 337 8.04 -11.47 12.47
N LEU A 338 7.80 -12.75 12.11
CA LEU A 338 8.85 -13.71 11.75
C LEU A 338 9.58 -13.31 10.45
N GLU A 339 8.84 -12.87 9.43
CA GLU A 339 9.40 -12.39 8.16
C GLU A 339 10.27 -11.15 8.37
N GLN A 340 9.84 -10.19 9.19
CA GLN A 340 10.65 -9.01 9.52
C GLN A 340 11.90 -9.37 10.31
N GLN A 341 11.84 -10.35 11.22
CA GLN A 341 13.02 -10.85 11.93
C GLN A 341 13.99 -11.56 10.97
N SER A 342 13.47 -12.39 10.06
CA SER A 342 14.28 -13.06 9.04
C SER A 342 14.93 -12.06 8.08
N GLN A 343 14.20 -11.05 7.61
CA GLN A 343 14.73 -9.97 6.76
C GLN A 343 15.78 -9.14 7.50
N ARG A 344 15.61 -8.88 8.80
CA ARG A 344 16.63 -8.21 9.61
C ARG A 344 17.87 -9.08 9.81
N ALA A 345 17.70 -10.39 10.00
CA ALA A 345 18.82 -11.32 10.11
C ALA A 345 19.59 -11.42 8.79
N THR A 346 18.90 -11.55 7.65
CA THR A 346 19.56 -11.58 6.32
C THR A 346 20.18 -10.24 5.94
N ALA A 347 19.55 -9.11 6.30
CA ALA A 347 20.16 -7.79 6.12
C ALA A 347 21.40 -7.57 7.01
N ALA A 348 21.45 -8.17 8.20
CA ALA A 348 22.63 -8.14 9.07
C ALA A 348 23.77 -9.06 8.58
N GLU A 349 23.44 -10.09 7.77
CA GLU A 349 24.40 -11.01 7.17
C GLU A 349 24.88 -10.59 5.76
N ALA A 350 24.27 -9.57 5.14
CA ALA A 350 24.69 -9.07 3.83
C ALA A 350 26.12 -8.49 3.89
N PRO A 351 26.99 -8.79 2.90
CA PRO A 351 28.34 -8.23 2.86
C PRO A 351 28.30 -6.70 2.72
N THR A 352 28.92 -5.99 3.67
CA THR A 352 29.02 -4.52 3.69
C THR A 352 29.92 -4.00 2.57
N HIS A 353 29.77 -2.71 2.20
CA HIS A 353 30.66 -2.08 1.22
C HIS A 353 32.11 -2.05 1.71
N GLU A 354 32.35 -1.94 3.02
CA GLU A 354 33.69 -2.04 3.62
C GLU A 354 34.35 -3.42 3.39
N ARG A 355 33.61 -4.50 3.66
CA ARG A 355 34.12 -5.87 3.42
C ARG A 355 34.31 -6.14 1.92
N ALA A 356 33.37 -5.66 1.09
CA ALA A 356 33.47 -5.78 -0.35
C ALA A 356 34.63 -4.96 -0.93
N GLN A 357 34.93 -3.77 -0.39
CA GLN A 357 36.07 -2.95 -0.75
C GLN A 357 37.40 -3.67 -0.47
N ALA A 358 37.55 -4.23 0.73
CA ALA A 358 38.74 -4.99 1.11
C ALA A 358 38.92 -6.24 0.23
N ALA A 359 37.85 -7.02 0.02
CA ALA A 359 37.86 -8.20 -0.85
C ALA A 359 38.16 -7.83 -2.31
N PHE A 360 37.58 -6.74 -2.82
CA PHE A 360 37.85 -6.23 -4.16
C PHE A 360 39.32 -5.89 -4.33
N GLY A 361 39.93 -5.16 -3.38
CA GLY A 361 41.34 -4.77 -3.44
C GLY A 361 42.27 -5.98 -3.54
N VAL A 362 42.03 -7.01 -2.72
CA VAL A 362 42.83 -8.25 -2.72
C VAL A 362 42.65 -9.03 -4.02
N ALA A 363 41.40 -9.33 -4.38
CA ALA A 363 41.05 -10.15 -5.54
C ALA A 363 41.46 -9.49 -6.87
N ALA A 364 41.20 -8.19 -7.02
CA ALA A 364 41.58 -7.42 -8.19
C ALA A 364 43.10 -7.32 -8.35
N THR A 365 43.86 -7.21 -7.24
CA THR A 365 45.32 -7.12 -7.28
C THR A 365 45.93 -8.44 -7.76
N GLN A 366 45.43 -9.56 -7.23
CA GLN A 366 45.86 -10.90 -7.64
C GLN A 366 45.50 -11.17 -9.11
N LEU A 367 44.29 -10.81 -9.53
CA LEU A 367 43.86 -10.98 -10.92
C LEU A 367 44.65 -10.09 -11.89
N ALA A 368 44.94 -8.83 -11.51
CA ALA A 368 45.74 -7.93 -12.34
C ALA A 368 47.19 -8.40 -12.50
N ARG A 369 47.75 -9.10 -11.51
CA ARG A 369 49.06 -9.74 -11.63
C ARG A 369 48.99 -10.91 -12.61
N ALA A 370 48.02 -11.80 -12.43
CA ALA A 370 47.85 -12.96 -13.28
C ALA A 370 47.57 -12.58 -14.75
N LEU A 371 46.73 -11.58 -15.00
CA LEU A 371 46.48 -11.05 -16.34
C LEU A 371 47.77 -10.53 -17.00
N ARG A 372 48.65 -9.84 -16.25
CA ARG A 372 49.96 -9.41 -16.75
C ARG A 372 50.85 -10.58 -17.15
N GLU A 373 50.90 -11.60 -16.30
CA GLU A 373 51.69 -12.82 -16.53
C GLU A 373 51.18 -13.62 -17.75
N HIS A 374 49.90 -13.50 -18.08
CA HIS A 374 49.26 -14.13 -19.25
C HIS A 374 49.16 -13.24 -20.49
N GLY A 375 49.91 -12.13 -20.56
CA GLY A 375 49.99 -11.30 -21.77
C GLY A 375 48.86 -10.29 -21.96
N GLU A 376 48.11 -9.97 -20.90
CA GLU A 376 46.98 -9.03 -20.90
C GLU A 376 47.28 -7.75 -20.09
N PRO A 377 48.33 -6.96 -20.45
CA PRO A 377 48.79 -5.82 -19.65
C PRO A 377 47.76 -4.68 -19.60
N LEU A 378 46.93 -4.53 -20.63
CA LEU A 378 45.90 -3.49 -20.70
C LEU A 378 44.75 -3.78 -19.72
N ALA A 379 44.27 -5.02 -19.66
CA ALA A 379 43.23 -5.44 -18.70
C ALA A 379 43.74 -5.30 -17.26
N ALA A 380 45.00 -5.69 -17.01
CA ALA A 380 45.64 -5.51 -15.73
C ALA A 380 45.79 -4.04 -15.31
N ALA A 381 46.16 -3.15 -16.23
CA ALA A 381 46.30 -1.72 -15.95
C ALA A 381 44.96 -1.06 -15.58
N ARG A 382 43.89 -1.40 -16.30
CA ARG A 382 42.53 -0.93 -16.02
C ARG A 382 42.02 -1.40 -14.65
N LEU A 383 42.34 -2.64 -14.29
CA LEU A 383 41.97 -3.19 -12.98
C LEU A 383 42.74 -2.50 -11.84
N GLN A 384 44.02 -2.17 -12.04
CA GLN A 384 44.85 -1.38 -11.12
C GLN A 384 44.37 0.07 -10.94
N GLU A 385 43.88 0.70 -12.00
CA GLU A 385 43.23 2.00 -11.89
C GLU A 385 41.93 1.92 -11.08
N THR A 386 41.14 0.87 -11.31
CA THR A 386 39.88 0.68 -10.59
C THR A 386 40.10 0.35 -9.11
N ILE A 387 41.17 -0.38 -8.75
CA ILE A 387 41.58 -0.59 -7.35
C ILE A 387 41.77 0.74 -6.63
N ARG A 388 42.53 1.67 -7.23
CA ARG A 388 42.78 3.00 -6.64
C ARG A 388 41.50 3.82 -6.49
N HIS A 389 40.53 3.64 -7.37
CA HIS A 389 39.23 4.27 -7.25
C HIS A 389 38.42 3.68 -6.10
N VAL A 390 38.26 2.36 -6.07
CA VAL A 390 37.47 1.63 -5.06
C VAL A 390 38.04 1.84 -3.66
N ASP A 391 39.36 1.97 -3.52
CA ASP A 391 40.04 2.27 -2.27
C ASP A 391 39.65 3.63 -1.66
N ARG A 392 39.33 4.62 -2.52
CA ARG A 392 38.94 5.97 -2.10
C ARG A 392 37.43 6.18 -2.07
N ASN A 393 36.72 5.44 -2.90
CA ASN A 393 35.29 5.51 -3.08
C ASN A 393 34.79 4.09 -3.30
N PRO A 394 34.24 3.41 -2.28
CA PRO A 394 33.79 2.02 -2.36
C PRO A 394 32.52 1.87 -3.22
N TYR A 395 32.57 2.32 -4.46
CA TYR A 395 31.50 2.31 -5.42
C TYR A 395 32.04 2.11 -6.84
N LEU A 396 31.41 1.23 -7.60
CA LEU A 396 31.74 0.90 -8.97
C LEU A 396 30.65 1.40 -9.93
N GLY A 397 30.80 2.64 -10.37
CA GLY A 397 29.97 3.25 -11.41
C GLY A 397 30.72 3.56 -12.69
N GLY A 398 29.97 3.84 -13.76
CA GLY A 398 30.50 4.38 -15.03
C GLY A 398 31.67 3.59 -15.61
N LEU A 399 32.74 4.30 -15.97
CA LEU A 399 33.93 3.74 -16.63
C LEU A 399 34.64 2.66 -15.80
N ASN A 400 34.63 2.78 -14.47
CA ASN A 400 35.25 1.79 -13.58
C ASN A 400 34.51 0.45 -13.61
N ARG A 401 33.17 0.49 -13.71
CA ARG A 401 32.35 -0.72 -13.89
C ARG A 401 32.67 -1.42 -15.20
N GLU A 402 32.77 -0.66 -16.29
CA GLU A 402 33.09 -1.16 -17.62
C GLU A 402 34.51 -1.76 -17.68
N ASN A 403 35.48 -1.09 -17.05
CA ASN A 403 36.87 -1.55 -16.96
C ASN A 403 37.00 -2.88 -16.21
N VAL A 404 36.31 -3.04 -15.08
CA VAL A 404 36.29 -4.30 -14.32
C VAL A 404 35.55 -5.39 -15.07
N GLY A 405 34.42 -5.08 -15.71
CA GLY A 405 33.67 -6.03 -16.54
C GLY A 405 34.55 -6.62 -17.65
N ARG A 406 35.28 -5.77 -18.39
CA ARG A 406 36.23 -6.21 -19.42
C ARG A 406 37.37 -7.05 -18.87
N ALA A 407 37.90 -6.72 -17.69
CA ALA A 407 38.96 -7.51 -17.06
C ALA A 407 38.47 -8.91 -16.65
N ILE A 408 37.22 -9.02 -16.17
CA ILE A 408 36.55 -10.29 -15.87
C ILE A 408 36.38 -11.11 -17.16
N GLU A 409 35.83 -10.53 -18.22
CA GLU A 409 35.65 -11.20 -19.52
C GLU A 409 36.98 -11.70 -20.11
N THR A 410 38.05 -10.91 -20.01
CA THR A 410 39.39 -11.33 -20.44
C THR A 410 39.89 -12.51 -19.60
N ALA A 411 39.70 -12.47 -18.28
CA ALA A 411 40.10 -13.57 -17.40
C ALA A 411 39.31 -14.87 -17.63
N GLU A 412 38.02 -14.78 -17.97
CA GLU A 412 37.19 -15.94 -18.33
C GLU A 412 37.67 -16.68 -19.57
N ARG A 413 38.26 -15.95 -20.53
CA ARG A 413 38.79 -16.53 -21.78
C ARG A 413 40.14 -17.22 -21.60
N LEU A 414 40.79 -17.03 -20.46
CA LEU A 414 42.08 -17.65 -20.15
C LEU A 414 41.86 -18.94 -19.35
N PRO A 415 42.24 -20.12 -19.87
CA PRO A 415 42.05 -21.41 -19.18
C PRO A 415 42.70 -21.47 -17.80
N ALA A 416 43.77 -20.71 -17.56
CA ALA A 416 44.43 -20.64 -16.25
C ALA A 416 43.64 -19.83 -15.20
N LEU A 417 42.74 -18.92 -15.62
CA LEU A 417 42.10 -17.95 -14.74
C LEU A 417 40.58 -18.10 -14.63
N HIS A 418 39.93 -18.81 -15.56
CA HIS A 418 38.46 -18.91 -15.64
C HIS A 418 37.77 -19.42 -14.36
N ASN A 419 38.41 -20.33 -13.62
CA ASN A 419 37.94 -20.86 -12.33
C ASN A 419 38.85 -20.45 -11.16
N SER A 420 39.61 -19.37 -11.32
CA SER A 420 40.52 -18.92 -10.28
C SER A 420 39.75 -18.26 -9.13
N ARG A 421 40.15 -18.57 -7.90
CA ARG A 421 39.61 -17.95 -6.68
C ARG A 421 39.59 -16.41 -6.73
N PRO A 422 40.62 -15.70 -7.23
CA PRO A 422 40.59 -14.24 -7.36
C PRO A 422 39.51 -13.74 -8.31
N LEU A 423 39.19 -14.48 -9.38
CA LEU A 423 38.12 -14.11 -10.30
C LEU A 423 36.74 -14.23 -9.64
N GLU A 424 36.53 -15.28 -8.84
CA GLU A 424 35.28 -15.50 -8.11
C GLU A 424 35.07 -14.45 -7.00
N GLU A 425 36.09 -14.21 -6.17
CA GLU A 425 36.06 -13.20 -5.11
C GLU A 425 35.85 -11.79 -5.68
N LEU A 426 36.44 -11.50 -6.85
CA LEU A 426 36.22 -10.23 -7.55
C LEU A 426 34.76 -10.05 -7.98
N ARG A 427 34.11 -11.08 -8.53
CA ARG A 427 32.68 -11.01 -8.91
C ARG A 427 31.78 -10.77 -7.70
N GLN A 428 32.04 -11.47 -6.60
CA GLN A 428 31.25 -11.31 -5.37
C GLN A 428 31.36 -9.88 -4.85
N ALA A 429 32.57 -9.32 -4.78
CA ALA A 429 32.79 -7.95 -4.34
C ALA A 429 32.17 -6.90 -5.29
N VAL A 430 32.26 -7.12 -6.61
CA VAL A 430 31.66 -6.23 -7.62
C VAL A 430 30.14 -6.15 -7.48
N THR A 431 29.49 -7.26 -7.13
CA THR A 431 28.03 -7.31 -6.94
C THR A 431 27.56 -6.33 -5.86
N VAL A 432 28.34 -6.18 -4.79
CA VAL A 432 28.08 -5.24 -3.69
C VAL A 432 28.45 -3.81 -4.08
N LEU A 433 29.65 -3.61 -4.63
CA LEU A 433 30.20 -2.29 -4.93
C LEU A 433 29.46 -1.56 -6.07
N GLN A 434 28.68 -2.26 -6.91
CA GLN A 434 27.81 -1.62 -7.92
C GLN A 434 26.54 -1.00 -7.31
N LEU A 435 26.19 -1.36 -6.07
CA LEU A 435 25.06 -0.78 -5.36
C LEU A 435 25.49 0.55 -4.72
N PRO A 436 24.60 1.57 -4.65
CA PRO A 436 24.88 2.80 -3.92
C PRO A 436 25.19 2.52 -2.44
N LEU A 437 26.16 3.24 -1.86
CA LEU A 437 26.49 3.11 -0.43
C LEU A 437 25.25 3.35 0.45
N PRO A 438 24.84 2.40 1.31
CA PRO A 438 23.77 2.58 2.27
C PRO A 438 24.03 3.77 3.18
N ALA A 439 22.99 4.50 3.58
CA ALA A 439 23.12 5.67 4.45
C ALA A 439 23.79 5.36 5.80
N ALA A 440 23.62 4.13 6.30
CA ALA A 440 24.25 3.65 7.54
C ALA A 440 25.78 3.54 7.45
N GLU A 441 26.33 3.18 6.27
CA GLU A 441 27.78 3.03 6.06
C GLU A 441 28.48 4.36 5.72
N ARG A 442 27.73 5.40 5.36
CA ARG A 442 28.31 6.75 5.13
C ARG A 442 28.74 7.44 6.42
N GLN A 443 28.18 7.04 7.57
CA GLN A 443 28.48 7.66 8.86
C GLN A 443 29.75 7.10 9.52
N SER A 444 30.19 5.89 9.16
CA SER A 444 31.44 5.28 9.66
C SER A 444 32.69 5.74 8.88
N ALA A 445 32.54 6.26 7.66
CA ALA A 445 33.62 6.70 6.78
C ALA A 445 34.05 8.17 7.01
N GLY A 446 34.23 8.59 8.26
CA GLY A 446 34.82 9.90 8.60
C GLY A 446 36.35 9.93 8.41
N PRO A 447 36.98 11.09 8.14
CA PRO A 447 38.35 11.14 7.66
C PRO A 447 39.35 10.85 8.80
N ALA A 448 39.96 9.66 8.78
CA ALA A 448 41.17 9.39 9.53
C ALA A 448 42.39 9.89 8.74
N ARG A 449 43.22 10.72 9.40
CA ARG A 449 44.55 11.24 9.02
C ARG A 449 44.61 12.65 8.42
N ALA A 450 44.76 13.62 9.31
CA ALA A 450 45.63 14.78 9.11
C ALA A 450 46.25 15.15 10.46
N ASP A 451 47.18 14.35 10.96
CA ASP A 451 48.04 14.78 12.06
C ASP A 451 49.41 14.06 12.01
N ARG A 452 50.22 14.46 11.03
CA ARG A 452 51.68 14.30 11.02
C ARG A 452 52.25 15.43 10.19
N GLY A 453 52.74 16.47 10.85
CA GLY A 453 53.60 17.47 10.23
C GLY A 453 53.29 18.91 10.61
N ALA A 454 53.44 19.27 11.88
CA ALA A 454 53.61 20.67 12.30
C ALA A 454 54.21 20.76 13.72
N GLU A 455 55.37 20.12 13.96
CA GLU A 455 56.24 20.49 15.07
C GLU A 455 57.66 20.64 14.53
N GLN A 456 57.93 21.81 13.96
CA GLN A 456 59.24 22.46 13.92
C GLN A 456 59.05 23.84 13.31
N LEU A 457 58.79 24.83 14.16
CA LEU A 457 59.18 26.25 14.08
C LEU A 457 58.35 27.02 15.11
N GLU A 458 58.82 27.02 16.37
CA GLU A 458 59.04 28.25 17.15
C GLU A 458 59.54 27.90 18.56
N ARG A 459 60.79 28.29 18.80
CA ARG A 459 61.57 28.38 20.06
C ARG A 459 62.24 27.10 20.60
#